data_AF-A0A2V8V554-F1
#
_entry.id   AF-A0A2V8V554-F1
#
_cell.length_a   1.000
_cell.length_b   1.000
_cell.length_c   1.000
_cell.angle_alpha   90.00
_cell.angle_beta   90.00
_cell.angle_gamma   90.00
#
_symmetry.space_group_name_H-M   'P 1'
#
loop_
_entity.id
_entity.type
_entity.pdbx_description
1 polymer ?
#
loop_
_entity_poly.entity_id
_entity_poly.type
_entity_poly.pdbx_seq_one_letter_code
_entity_poly.pdbx_strand_id
1 'polypeptide(L)'
;MLSELLEQHAAGWVVALTDPEAVHVAVRSGVGQSFDAMVGGKTDRFHGEPVHIQGKVRSLHDGRYVEGEVRHGGARYHDQGLTAVIEAEGSTPDVQNLLMVTTKREMPFSIQQLVSCGILPERQRILTAKGVIAPRAAYEPVSASLIQVDTPGLTAVNPVRYTFHRIRRPLFWD
;
A
#
# COMPACT_ATOMS: atom_id res chain seq x y z
N MET A 1 -3.52 -0.56 -9.47
CA MET A 1 -2.78 -1.70 -8.87
C MET A 1 -3.70 -2.59 -8.08
N LEU A 2 -4.33 -2.12 -6.99
CA LEU A 2 -5.30 -2.95 -6.26
C LEU A 2 -6.46 -3.41 -7.17
N SER A 3 -7.07 -2.51 -7.93
CA SER A 3 -8.09 -2.85 -8.93
C SER A 3 -7.61 -3.96 -9.89
N GLU A 4 -6.45 -3.76 -10.50
CA GLU A 4 -5.83 -4.71 -11.43
C GLU A 4 -5.59 -6.10 -10.79
N LEU A 5 -5.12 -6.15 -9.54
CA LEU A 5 -4.93 -7.42 -8.83
C LEU A 5 -6.25 -8.19 -8.69
N LEU A 6 -7.36 -7.48 -8.43
CA LEU A 6 -8.68 -8.09 -8.34
C LEU A 6 -9.20 -8.53 -9.71
N GLU A 7 -9.09 -7.67 -10.73
CA GLU A 7 -9.53 -7.95 -12.10
C GLU A 7 -8.83 -9.19 -12.68
N GLN A 8 -7.53 -9.33 -12.41
CA GLN A 8 -6.73 -10.47 -12.83
C GLN A 8 -6.86 -11.71 -11.92
N HIS A 9 -7.70 -11.65 -10.87
CA HIS A 9 -7.85 -12.71 -9.88
C HIS A 9 -6.50 -13.15 -9.29
N ALA A 10 -5.59 -12.20 -9.08
CA ALA A 10 -4.29 -12.46 -8.50
C ALA A 10 -4.44 -12.97 -7.06
N ALA A 11 -3.54 -13.86 -6.65
CA ALA A 11 -3.56 -14.47 -5.32
C ALA A 11 -2.24 -14.25 -4.59
N GLY A 12 -2.31 -14.13 -3.26
CA GLY A 12 -1.13 -14.03 -2.39
C GLY A 12 -0.49 -12.66 -2.43
N TRP A 13 -1.29 -11.59 -2.52
CA TRP A 13 -0.79 -10.22 -2.59
C TRP A 13 -0.91 -9.49 -1.26
N VAL A 14 -0.06 -8.48 -1.07
CA VAL A 14 -0.25 -7.45 -0.05
C VAL A 14 -0.25 -6.05 -0.66
N VAL A 15 -1.24 -5.24 -0.26
CA VAL A 15 -1.35 -3.82 -0.60
C VAL A 15 -1.48 -2.98 0.65
N ALA A 16 -0.62 -1.95 0.76
CA ALA A 16 -0.68 -0.95 1.83
C ALA A 16 -1.24 0.38 1.30
N LEU A 17 -2.30 0.90 1.93
CA LEU A 17 -2.95 2.16 1.57
C LEU A 17 -3.19 3.03 2.81
N THR A 18 -3.06 4.35 2.65
CA THR A 18 -3.59 5.29 3.64
C THR A 18 -5.06 5.56 3.35
N ASP A 19 -5.93 5.12 4.23
CA ASP A 19 -7.38 5.33 4.15
C ASP A 19 -7.97 5.33 5.57
N PRO A 20 -8.02 6.50 6.23
CA PRO A 20 -8.53 6.60 7.59
C PRO A 20 -9.97 6.10 7.71
N GLU A 21 -10.82 6.36 6.72
CA GLU A 21 -12.22 5.92 6.75
C GLU A 21 -12.34 4.40 6.75
N ALA A 22 -11.56 3.71 5.91
CA ALA A 22 -11.51 2.25 5.88
C ALA A 22 -11.01 1.69 7.22
N VAL A 23 -10.01 2.31 7.85
CA VAL A 23 -9.59 1.93 9.20
C VAL A 23 -10.74 2.05 10.19
N HIS A 24 -11.49 3.15 10.17
CA HIS A 24 -12.62 3.33 11.08
C HIS A 24 -13.75 2.32 10.83
N VAL A 25 -13.99 1.90 9.58
CA VAL A 25 -14.91 0.80 9.28
C VAL A 25 -14.42 -0.49 9.96
N ALA A 26 -13.16 -0.86 9.75
CA ALA A 26 -12.58 -2.09 10.31
C ALA A 26 -12.60 -2.09 11.85
N VAL A 27 -12.29 -0.95 12.47
CA VAL A 27 -12.31 -0.79 13.93
C VAL A 27 -13.72 -0.93 14.49
N ARG A 28 -14.73 -0.34 13.83
CA ARG A 28 -16.13 -0.49 14.25
C ARG A 28 -16.64 -1.91 14.09
N SER A 29 -16.24 -2.61 13.04
CA SER A 29 -16.58 -4.03 12.85
C SER A 29 -15.91 -4.92 13.90
N GLY A 30 -14.62 -4.68 14.17
CA GLY A 30 -13.82 -5.49 15.10
C GLY A 30 -13.17 -6.71 14.43
N VAL A 31 -12.13 -7.24 15.08
CA VAL A 31 -11.35 -8.39 14.59
C VAL A 31 -12.23 -9.63 14.43
N GLY A 32 -12.05 -10.36 13.32
CA GLY A 32 -12.81 -11.56 12.94
C GLY A 32 -14.14 -11.26 12.24
N GLN A 33 -14.61 -10.02 12.24
CA GLN A 33 -15.86 -9.62 11.60
C GLN A 33 -15.68 -9.24 10.14
N SER A 34 -16.80 -9.21 9.41
CA SER A 34 -16.82 -8.81 8.00
C SER A 34 -16.37 -7.36 7.81
N PHE A 35 -15.62 -7.17 6.73
CA PHE A 35 -15.22 -5.88 6.19
C PHE A 35 -15.83 -5.72 4.81
N ASP A 36 -16.49 -4.58 4.56
CA ASP A 36 -17.09 -4.23 3.29
C ASP A 36 -17.00 -2.70 3.14
N ALA A 37 -16.13 -2.23 2.25
CA ALA A 37 -15.93 -0.79 2.04
C ALA A 37 -15.26 -0.47 0.69
N MET A 38 -15.43 0.78 0.26
CA MET A 38 -14.61 1.40 -0.77
C MET A 38 -13.29 1.89 -0.17
N VAL A 39 -12.15 1.51 -0.77
CA VAL A 39 -10.81 1.82 -0.27
C VAL A 39 -9.93 2.51 -1.31
N GLY A 40 -9.06 3.42 -0.85
CA GLY A 40 -8.13 4.15 -1.72
C GLY A 40 -8.84 5.14 -2.66
N GLY A 41 -8.08 5.90 -3.44
CA GLY A 41 -8.65 6.82 -4.45
C GLY A 41 -9.43 8.04 -3.91
N LYS A 42 -9.50 8.23 -2.59
CA LYS A 42 -10.35 9.27 -1.95
C LYS A 42 -9.74 10.68 -1.89
N THR A 43 -8.45 10.83 -2.20
CA THR A 43 -7.74 12.11 -2.02
C THR A 43 -7.88 13.03 -3.24
N ASP A 44 -7.81 12.47 -4.45
CA ASP A 44 -7.85 13.19 -5.72
C ASP A 44 -8.16 12.20 -6.86
N ARG A 45 -8.23 12.70 -8.10
CA ARG A 45 -8.55 11.88 -9.29
C ARG A 45 -7.33 11.24 -9.96
N PHE A 46 -6.12 11.48 -9.47
CA PHE A 46 -4.89 10.97 -10.11
C PHE A 46 -4.57 9.52 -9.73
N HIS A 47 -5.16 9.01 -8.65
CA HIS A 47 -4.82 7.70 -8.08
C HIS A 47 -5.81 6.58 -8.43
N GLY A 48 -6.71 6.83 -9.39
CA GLY A 48 -7.81 5.94 -9.74
C GLY A 48 -9.04 6.12 -8.84
N GLU A 49 -10.12 5.44 -9.19
CA GLU A 49 -11.34 5.40 -8.39
C GLU A 49 -11.16 4.51 -7.14
N PRO A 50 -11.89 4.77 -6.05
CA PRO A 50 -11.95 3.86 -4.92
C PRO A 50 -12.33 2.44 -5.36
N VAL A 51 -11.71 1.43 -4.73
CA VAL A 51 -11.92 0.02 -5.05
C VAL A 51 -12.78 -0.62 -3.98
N HIS A 52 -13.81 -1.38 -4.38
CA HIS A 52 -14.65 -2.12 -3.44
C HIS A 52 -13.88 -3.35 -2.93
N ILE A 53 -13.78 -3.50 -1.61
CA ILE A 53 -13.12 -4.64 -0.97
C ILE A 53 -14.07 -5.27 0.04
N GLN A 54 -14.25 -6.58 -0.11
CA GLN A 54 -14.93 -7.45 0.84
C GLN A 54 -13.94 -8.42 1.47
N GLY A 55 -14.20 -8.82 2.71
CA GLY A 55 -13.34 -9.75 3.44
C GLY A 55 -13.61 -9.75 4.94
N LYS A 56 -12.55 -10.00 5.72
CA LYS A 56 -12.60 -10.01 7.18
C LYS A 56 -11.51 -9.14 7.80
N VAL A 57 -11.83 -8.47 8.90
CA VAL A 57 -10.83 -7.75 9.69
C VAL A 57 -9.94 -8.78 10.38
N ARG A 58 -8.70 -8.92 9.91
CA ARG A 58 -7.74 -9.89 10.44
C ARG A 58 -7.11 -9.40 11.74
N SER A 59 -6.69 -8.14 11.78
CA SER A 59 -6.00 -7.56 12.93
C SER A 59 -6.07 -6.03 12.94
N LEU A 60 -5.91 -5.44 14.13
CA LEU A 60 -5.86 -4.00 14.37
C LEU A 60 -4.59 -3.68 15.16
N HIS A 61 -3.90 -2.58 14.81
CA HIS A 61 -2.60 -2.21 15.37
C HIS A 61 -2.52 -0.70 15.60
N ASP A 62 -1.72 -0.26 16.57
CA ASP A 62 -1.51 1.17 16.86
C ASP A 62 -0.64 1.90 15.82
N GLY A 63 0.01 1.14 14.92
CA GLY A 63 0.77 1.64 13.77
C GLY A 63 2.21 2.01 14.05
N ARG A 64 2.73 1.73 15.25
CA ARG A 64 4.11 2.09 15.61
C ARG A 64 5.05 0.94 15.34
N TYR A 65 6.17 1.23 14.69
CA TYR A 65 7.21 0.23 14.43
C TYR A 65 8.61 0.86 14.42
N VAL A 66 9.60 -0.03 14.50
CA VAL A 66 11.02 0.33 14.52
C VAL A 66 11.69 -0.23 13.28
N GLU A 67 12.38 0.61 12.51
CA GLU A 67 13.31 0.19 11.46
C GLU A 67 14.67 -0.14 12.10
N GLY A 68 15.11 -1.38 11.89
CA GLY A 68 16.38 -1.88 12.42
C GLY A 68 17.58 -1.56 11.53
N GLU A 69 17.34 -1.38 10.23
CA GLU A 69 18.38 -1.19 9.23
C GLU A 69 18.66 0.29 8.96
N VAL A 70 19.89 0.62 8.57
CA VAL A 70 20.26 1.99 8.20
C VAL A 70 19.72 2.30 6.79
N ARG A 71 18.48 2.78 6.73
CA ARG A 71 17.79 3.18 5.49
C ARG A 71 17.35 4.65 5.56
N HIS A 72 17.30 5.31 4.40
CA HIS A 72 16.72 6.66 4.23
C HIS A 72 17.12 7.69 5.31
N GLY A 73 18.42 7.79 5.59
CA GLY A 73 18.93 8.74 6.59
C GLY A 73 18.84 8.25 8.04
N GLY A 74 18.58 6.96 8.27
CA GLY A 74 18.59 6.36 9.61
C GLY A 74 17.31 6.59 10.42
N ALA A 75 16.20 6.94 9.75
CA ALA A 75 14.91 7.09 10.39
C ALA A 75 14.47 5.76 11.05
N ARG A 76 14.44 5.76 12.39
CA ARG A 76 14.27 4.53 13.18
C ARG A 76 12.84 4.30 13.68
N TYR A 77 12.15 5.36 14.08
CA TYR A 77 10.82 5.26 14.70
C TYR A 77 9.76 5.79 13.74
N HIS A 78 8.77 4.96 13.46
CA HIS A 78 7.73 5.25 12.48
C HIS A 78 6.34 5.11 13.11
N ASP A 79 5.37 5.83 12.54
CA ASP A 79 3.99 5.89 13.03
C ASP A 79 3.04 6.07 11.84
N GLN A 80 2.52 4.94 11.35
CA GLN A 80 1.48 4.93 10.30
C GLN A 80 0.05 5.11 10.87
N GLY A 81 -0.06 5.37 12.17
CA GLY A 81 -1.30 5.50 12.91
C GLY A 81 -2.10 4.20 12.99
N LEU A 82 -3.30 4.28 13.59
CA LEU A 82 -4.20 3.14 13.68
C LEU A 82 -4.32 2.44 12.32
N THR A 83 -4.06 1.14 12.35
CA THR A 83 -3.89 0.31 11.16
C THR A 83 -4.78 -0.91 11.27
N ALA A 84 -5.43 -1.27 10.17
CA ALA A 84 -6.17 -2.52 10.06
C ALA A 84 -5.57 -3.37 8.95
N VAL A 85 -5.48 -4.68 9.19
CA VAL A 85 -5.21 -5.66 8.15
C VAL A 85 -6.52 -6.36 7.84
N ILE A 86 -6.90 -6.34 6.57
CA ILE A 86 -8.08 -7.00 6.03
C ILE A 86 -7.60 -8.21 5.24
N GLU A 87 -8.12 -9.37 5.59
CA GLU A 87 -8.02 -10.56 4.76
C GLU A 87 -9.14 -10.49 3.72
N ALA A 88 -8.78 -10.16 2.48
CA ALA A 88 -9.71 -9.97 1.39
C ALA A 88 -10.29 -11.31 0.90
N GLU A 89 -11.43 -11.26 0.25
CA GLU A 89 -12.01 -12.43 -0.43
C GLU A 89 -11.03 -13.09 -1.41
N GLY A 90 -11.24 -14.38 -1.63
CA GLY A 90 -10.32 -15.23 -2.39
C GLY A 90 -9.08 -15.70 -1.61
N SER A 91 -8.89 -15.25 -0.37
CA SER A 91 -7.85 -15.77 0.52
C SER A 91 -8.10 -17.24 0.88
N THR A 92 -7.02 -18.01 0.99
CA THR A 92 -7.00 -19.36 1.56
C THR A 92 -6.05 -19.40 2.77
N PRO A 93 -6.08 -20.47 3.59
CA PRO A 93 -5.12 -20.61 4.69
C PRO A 93 -3.65 -20.57 4.23
N ASP A 94 -3.36 -21.04 3.02
CA ASP A 94 -2.01 -21.11 2.46
C ASP A 94 -1.62 -19.86 1.66
N VAL A 95 -2.60 -19.14 1.10
CA VAL A 95 -2.37 -18.01 0.18
C VAL A 95 -3.32 -16.88 0.53
N GLN A 96 -2.80 -15.83 1.15
CA GLN A 96 -3.61 -14.75 1.70
C GLN A 96 -3.54 -13.49 0.85
N ASN A 97 -4.70 -12.88 0.60
CA ASN A 97 -4.83 -11.57 -0.04
C ASN A 97 -5.02 -10.54 1.07
N LEU A 98 -3.99 -9.72 1.32
CA LEU A 98 -3.94 -8.85 2.49
C LEU A 98 -3.97 -7.38 2.08
N LEU A 99 -5.00 -6.68 2.51
CA LEU A 99 -5.06 -5.22 2.43
C LEU A 99 -4.71 -4.64 3.80
N MET A 100 -3.64 -3.85 3.87
CA MET A 100 -3.28 -3.06 5.04
C MET A 100 -3.73 -1.62 4.83
N VAL A 101 -4.66 -1.13 5.66
CA VAL A 101 -5.12 0.27 5.63
C VAL A 101 -4.62 1.02 6.85
N THR A 102 -4.12 2.23 6.65
CA THR A 102 -3.50 3.07 7.69
C THR A 102 -4.20 4.43 7.81
N THR A 103 -4.13 5.06 8.98
CA THR A 103 -4.68 6.41 9.20
C THR A 103 -3.69 7.52 8.88
N LYS A 104 -2.38 7.26 8.95
CA LYS A 104 -1.34 8.21 8.55
C LYS A 104 -0.64 7.72 7.28
N ARG A 105 -0.17 8.69 6.50
CA ARG A 105 0.68 8.42 5.33
C ARG A 105 2.03 7.96 5.81
N GLU A 106 2.47 6.84 5.29
CA GLU A 106 3.77 6.25 5.60
C GLU A 106 4.44 5.80 4.30
N MET A 107 5.74 6.07 4.19
CA MET A 107 6.49 5.71 3.00
C MET A 107 6.95 4.24 3.14
N PRO A 108 6.96 3.44 2.06
CA PRO A 108 7.36 2.02 2.12
C PRO A 108 8.90 1.89 2.20
N PHE A 109 9.51 2.54 3.17
CA PHE A 109 10.96 2.61 3.39
C PHE A 109 11.47 1.52 4.32
N SER A 110 10.56 0.81 4.97
CA SER A 110 10.84 -0.28 5.88
C SER A 110 9.91 -1.45 5.61
N ILE A 111 10.44 -2.67 5.65
CA ILE A 111 9.60 -3.87 5.62
C ILE A 111 8.82 -4.06 6.93
N GLN A 112 9.27 -3.39 8.00
CA GLN A 112 8.60 -3.40 9.31
C GLN A 112 7.23 -2.72 9.27
N GLN A 113 6.96 -1.94 8.23
CA GLN A 113 5.61 -1.45 7.94
C GLN A 113 4.59 -2.60 7.84
N LEU A 114 4.99 -3.72 7.23
CA LEU A 114 4.17 -4.92 7.07
C LEU A 114 4.35 -5.89 8.25
N VAL A 115 5.61 -6.16 8.62
CA VAL A 115 5.96 -7.18 9.63
C VAL A 115 5.40 -6.83 11.01
N SER A 116 5.40 -5.55 11.41
CA SER A 116 4.82 -5.12 12.69
C SER A 116 3.32 -5.40 12.79
N CYS A 117 2.63 -5.51 11.65
CA CYS A 117 1.20 -5.83 11.58
C CYS A 117 0.93 -7.34 11.42
N GLY A 118 1.96 -8.19 11.56
CA GLY A 118 1.87 -9.64 11.42
C GLY A 118 1.79 -10.13 9.97
N ILE A 119 2.13 -9.28 9.00
CA ILE A 119 2.21 -9.65 7.58
C ILE A 119 3.64 -10.12 7.31
N LEU A 120 3.78 -11.41 7.03
CA LEU A 120 5.05 -12.04 6.67
C LEU A 120 5.30 -11.89 5.16
N PRO A 121 6.32 -11.12 4.72
CA PRO A 121 6.59 -10.88 3.31
C PRO A 121 6.87 -12.17 2.53
N GLU A 122 7.58 -13.12 3.15
CA GLU A 122 7.95 -14.41 2.56
C GLU A 122 6.76 -15.33 2.28
N ARG A 123 5.59 -15.04 2.86
CA ARG A 123 4.34 -15.75 2.58
C ARG A 123 3.54 -15.15 1.43
N GLN A 124 3.96 -14.00 0.91
CA GLN A 124 3.25 -13.32 -0.17
C GLN A 124 3.95 -13.53 -1.50
N ARG A 125 3.15 -13.80 -2.53
CA ARG A 125 3.59 -13.91 -3.92
C ARG A 125 3.85 -12.53 -4.52
N ILE A 126 3.11 -11.51 -4.06
CA ILE A 126 3.17 -10.15 -4.59
C ILE A 126 3.24 -9.14 -3.44
N LEU A 127 4.34 -8.40 -3.35
CA LEU A 127 4.46 -7.24 -2.48
C LEU A 127 4.28 -5.98 -3.31
N THR A 128 3.38 -5.08 -2.89
CA THR A 128 3.25 -3.77 -3.55
C THR A 128 3.90 -2.68 -2.71
N ALA A 129 4.72 -1.85 -3.35
CA ALA A 129 5.38 -0.73 -2.72
C ALA A 129 5.21 0.53 -3.57
N LYS A 130 4.57 1.57 -3.00
CA LYS A 130 4.37 2.85 -3.69
C LYS A 130 5.68 3.64 -3.77
N GLY A 131 6.44 3.43 -4.83
CA GLY A 131 7.66 4.18 -5.14
C GLY A 131 8.51 3.49 -6.19
N VAL A 132 9.56 4.17 -6.67
CA VAL A 132 10.43 3.67 -7.75
C VAL A 132 11.77 3.18 -7.20
N ILE A 133 12.49 4.05 -6.47
CA ILE A 133 13.84 3.78 -5.97
C ILE A 133 13.83 3.54 -4.46
N ALA A 134 13.22 4.45 -3.72
CA ALA A 134 13.24 4.42 -2.27
C ALA A 134 12.77 3.09 -1.66
N PRO A 135 11.69 2.43 -2.13
CA PRO A 135 11.25 1.17 -1.51
C PRO A 135 12.24 0.01 -1.68
N ARG A 136 13.14 0.08 -2.67
CA ARG A 136 14.05 -1.03 -2.98
C ARG A 136 14.89 -1.46 -1.79
N ALA A 137 15.40 -0.50 -1.02
CA ALA A 137 16.23 -0.81 0.16
C ALA A 137 15.54 -1.72 1.19
N ALA A 138 14.21 -1.66 1.28
CA ALA A 138 13.41 -2.48 2.18
C ALA A 138 12.81 -3.72 1.53
N TYR A 139 12.41 -3.64 0.27
CA TYR A 139 11.66 -4.69 -0.40
C TYR A 139 12.53 -5.63 -1.24
N GLU A 140 13.65 -5.16 -1.80
CA GLU A 140 14.58 -5.99 -2.59
C GLU A 140 15.14 -7.18 -1.79
N PRO A 141 15.55 -7.04 -0.51
CA PRO A 141 16.09 -8.16 0.26
C PRO A 141 15.09 -9.30 0.53
N VAL A 142 13.79 -9.04 0.40
CA VAL A 142 12.71 -10.01 0.66
C VAL A 142 11.94 -10.40 -0.61
N SER A 143 12.41 -9.98 -1.79
CA SER A 143 11.74 -10.22 -3.07
C SER A 143 12.66 -10.97 -4.04
N ALA A 144 12.13 -11.98 -4.73
CA ALA A 144 12.89 -12.68 -5.78
C ALA A 144 13.15 -11.80 -7.01
N SER A 145 12.28 -10.83 -7.28
CA SER A 145 12.44 -9.86 -8.36
C SER A 145 11.67 -8.58 -8.05
N LEU A 146 12.04 -7.50 -8.73
CA LEU A 146 11.36 -6.21 -8.65
C LEU A 146 10.84 -5.81 -10.02
N ILE A 147 9.53 -5.62 -10.15
CA ILE A 147 8.88 -5.20 -11.39
C ILE A 147 8.39 -3.76 -11.19
N GLN A 148 8.90 -2.85 -12.01
CA GLN A 148 8.39 -1.49 -12.07
C GLN A 148 7.12 -1.45 -12.91
N VAL A 149 6.08 -0.81 -12.38
CA VAL A 149 4.77 -0.73 -13.04
C VAL A 149 4.44 0.75 -13.27
N ASP A 150 4.10 1.11 -14.52
CA ASP A 150 3.65 2.47 -14.89
C ASP A 150 2.21 2.70 -14.39
N THR A 151 2.07 2.85 -13.08
CA THR A 151 0.79 3.20 -12.46
C THR A 151 0.50 4.70 -12.58
N PRO A 152 -0.77 5.10 -12.74
CA PRO A 152 -1.15 6.51 -12.64
C PRO A 152 -0.97 7.03 -11.21
N GLY A 153 -0.82 8.34 -11.05
CA GLY A 153 -0.65 9.00 -9.76
C GLY A 153 0.00 10.36 -9.89
N LEU A 154 -0.04 11.17 -8.82
CA LEU A 154 0.62 12.48 -8.77
C LEU A 154 2.15 12.42 -8.92
N THR A 155 2.73 11.23 -8.71
CA THR A 155 4.17 10.98 -8.80
C THR A 155 4.54 10.17 -10.05
N ALA A 156 3.61 10.03 -11.01
CA ALA A 156 3.92 9.34 -12.26
C ALA A 156 4.97 10.13 -13.06
N VAL A 157 5.95 9.42 -13.61
CA VAL A 157 7.04 9.99 -14.42
C VAL A 157 6.57 10.15 -15.87
N ASN A 158 5.45 10.85 -16.05
CA ASN A 158 4.91 11.16 -17.36
C ASN A 158 4.37 12.60 -17.36
N PRO A 159 5.17 13.59 -17.79
CA PRO A 159 4.79 15.00 -17.77
C PRO A 159 3.56 15.31 -18.63
N VAL A 160 3.29 14.50 -19.66
CA VAL A 160 2.10 14.65 -20.54
C VAL A 160 0.79 14.46 -19.76
N ARG A 161 0.82 13.77 -18.60
CA ARG A 161 -0.36 13.54 -17.75
C ARG A 161 -0.77 14.75 -16.89
N TYR A 162 -0.02 15.85 -16.92
CA TYR A 162 -0.27 17.01 -16.04
C TYR A 162 -0.50 18.30 -16.81
N THR A 163 -1.35 19.17 -16.25
CA THR A 163 -1.54 20.55 -16.72
C THR A 163 -0.63 21.49 -15.94
N PHE A 164 0.34 22.12 -16.62
CA PHE A 164 1.27 23.04 -16.00
C PHE A 164 0.90 24.51 -16.27
N HIS A 165 0.74 25.31 -15.21
CA HIS A 165 0.33 26.72 -15.33
C HIS A 165 1.48 27.75 -15.27
N ARG A 166 2.55 27.48 -14.51
CA ARG A 166 3.63 28.46 -14.21
C ARG A 166 5.04 27.92 -14.43
N ILE A 167 5.19 26.97 -15.36
CA ILE A 167 6.50 26.40 -15.70
C ILE A 167 7.23 27.26 -16.73
N ARG A 168 8.56 27.25 -16.69
CA ARG A 168 9.39 27.81 -17.76
C ARG A 168 9.20 26.99 -19.04
N ARG A 169 9.10 27.67 -20.18
CA ARG A 169 8.97 27.05 -21.50
C ARG A 169 10.17 27.42 -22.40
N PRO A 170 10.63 26.52 -23.28
CA PRO A 170 10.16 25.13 -23.45
C PRO A 170 10.63 24.23 -22.29
N LEU A 171 9.83 23.20 -21.96
CA LEU A 171 10.17 22.24 -20.89
C LEU A 171 11.02 21.08 -21.44
N PHE A 172 10.83 20.73 -22.71
CA PHE A 172 11.55 19.69 -23.44
C PHE A 172 12.08 20.29 -24.74
N TRP A 173 13.14 19.70 -25.27
CA TRP A 173 13.60 20.00 -26.63
C TRP A 173 12.62 19.36 -27.63
N ASP A 174 12.31 20.06 -28.72
CA ASP A 174 11.41 19.57 -29.78
C ASP A 174 11.94 18.28 -30.43
#